data_AF-A0A8D8JFW7-F1
#
_entry.id   AF-A0A8D8JFW7-F1
#
_cell.length_a   1.000
_cell.length_b   1.000
_cell.length_c   1.000
_cell.angle_alpha   90.00
_cell.angle_beta   90.00
_cell.angle_gamma   90.00
#
_symmetry.space_group_name_H-M   'P 1'
#
loop_
_entity.id
_entity.type
_entity.pdbx_description
1 polymer ?
#
loop_
_entity_poly.entity_id
_entity_poly.type
_entity_poly.pdbx_seq_one_letter_code
_entity_poly.pdbx_strand_id
1 'polypeptide(L)'
;RLEPPTNPNINFFRAPEASAFPSAPGKPQIVNVTDNSISISWLPSIKSGASDINGYLIEVFSTDMAKGWIPIPYKISSTSYTFSPVTSDIAYTFIVRAENDQGVGIPSLMSDPVTIGRDINHGEDINLSEAQATLSSGSVVNLLEANASDSTSVRLVWEIVNGQYVEGFYIYSKNVNSNGTYK
;
A
#
# COMPACT_ATOMS: atom_id res chain seq x y z
N ARG A 1 -27.79 -8.62 -43.06
CA ARG A 1 -26.37 -8.94 -43.28
C ARG A 1 -25.76 -7.72 -43.95
N LEU A 2 -24.94 -6.93 -43.24
CA LEU A 2 -24.27 -5.77 -43.82
C LEU A 2 -23.19 -6.30 -44.78
N GLU A 3 -23.18 -5.84 -46.02
CA GLU A 3 -22.12 -6.20 -46.96
C GLU A 3 -20.82 -5.51 -46.53
N PRO A 4 -19.66 -6.18 -46.61
CA PRO A 4 -18.39 -5.53 -46.34
C PRO A 4 -18.20 -4.38 -47.35
N PRO A 5 -17.72 -3.21 -46.92
CA PRO A 5 -17.43 -2.13 -47.85
C PRO A 5 -16.34 -2.58 -48.85
N THR A 6 -16.65 -2.52 -50.13
CA THR A 6 -15.83 -3.09 -51.23
C THR A 6 -14.93 -2.06 -51.92
N ASN A 7 -14.75 -0.87 -51.37
CA ASN A 7 -13.95 0.17 -52.02
C ASN A 7 -12.47 -0.25 -52.08
N PRO A 8 -11.92 -0.57 -53.28
CA PRO A 8 -10.56 -1.09 -53.42
C PRO A 8 -9.47 -0.03 -53.14
N ASN A 9 -9.84 1.24 -52.97
CA ASN A 9 -8.94 2.32 -52.61
C ASN A 9 -8.87 2.58 -51.09
N ILE A 10 -9.56 1.77 -50.28
CA ILE A 10 -9.56 1.89 -48.81
C ILE A 10 -8.97 0.62 -48.21
N ASN A 11 -7.84 0.77 -47.52
CA ASN A 11 -7.32 -0.28 -46.68
C ASN A 11 -8.13 -0.32 -45.38
N PHE A 12 -8.91 -1.39 -45.19
CA PHE A 12 -9.62 -1.64 -43.95
C PHE A 12 -8.66 -2.28 -42.95
N PHE A 13 -8.18 -1.48 -41.99
CA PHE A 13 -7.49 -2.02 -40.81
C PHE A 13 -8.55 -2.48 -39.81
N ARG A 14 -8.58 -3.78 -39.52
CA ARG A 14 -9.39 -4.29 -38.41
C ARG A 14 -8.71 -3.86 -37.11
N ALA A 15 -9.49 -3.33 -36.16
CA ALA A 15 -9.00 -3.12 -34.80
C ALA A 15 -8.47 -4.46 -34.24
N PRO A 16 -7.33 -4.48 -33.53
CA PRO A 16 -6.88 -5.68 -32.84
C PRO A 16 -8.00 -6.24 -31.95
N GLU A 17 -8.14 -7.57 -31.93
CA GLU A 17 -9.08 -8.22 -31.02
C GLU A 17 -8.74 -7.82 -29.58
N ALA A 18 -9.74 -7.55 -28.74
CA ALA A 18 -9.50 -7.08 -27.37
C ALA A 18 -8.62 -8.06 -26.54
N SER A 19 -8.66 -9.35 -26.89
CA SER A 19 -7.83 -10.39 -26.29
C SER A 19 -6.36 -10.34 -26.68
N ALA A 20 -5.97 -9.50 -27.64
CA ALA A 20 -4.57 -9.28 -28.01
C ALA A 20 -3.83 -8.45 -26.96
N PHE A 21 -4.55 -7.64 -26.18
CA PHE A 21 -4.02 -6.82 -25.09
C PHE A 21 -4.03 -7.57 -23.76
N PRO A 22 -3.18 -7.19 -22.79
CA PRO A 22 -3.19 -7.78 -21.46
C PRO A 22 -4.53 -7.56 -20.73
N SER A 23 -4.89 -8.51 -19.87
CA SER A 23 -5.98 -8.29 -18.90
C SER A 23 -5.58 -7.29 -17.82
N ALA A 24 -6.54 -6.85 -17.00
CA ALA A 24 -6.26 -6.02 -15.83
C ALA A 24 -5.24 -6.69 -14.89
N PRO A 25 -4.25 -5.95 -14.37
CA PRO A 25 -3.46 -6.37 -13.22
C PRO A 25 -4.32 -6.46 -11.95
N GLY A 26 -3.76 -7.03 -10.87
CA GLY A 26 -4.38 -7.00 -9.55
C GLY A 26 -4.55 -5.58 -9.00
N LYS A 27 -5.50 -5.40 -8.06
CA LYS A 27 -5.69 -4.13 -7.34
C LYS A 27 -4.38 -3.73 -6.64
N PRO A 28 -3.80 -2.55 -6.91
CA PRO A 28 -2.58 -2.12 -6.23
C PRO A 28 -2.82 -1.98 -4.71
N GLN A 29 -1.90 -2.53 -3.93
CA GLN A 29 -1.88 -2.50 -2.47
C GLN A 29 -0.83 -1.50 -1.99
N ILE A 30 -1.17 -0.69 -1.00
CA ILE A 30 -0.19 0.17 -0.31
C ILE A 30 0.65 -0.73 0.60
N VAL A 31 1.98 -0.76 0.39
CA VAL A 31 2.89 -1.64 1.15
C VAL A 31 3.78 -0.88 2.13
N ASN A 32 4.07 0.39 1.85
CA ASN A 32 4.83 1.24 2.76
C ASN A 32 4.47 2.72 2.52
N VAL A 33 4.52 3.51 3.58
CA VAL A 33 4.25 4.95 3.55
C VAL A 33 5.31 5.64 4.40
N THR A 34 5.93 6.66 3.85
CA THR A 34 6.82 7.57 4.57
C THR A 34 6.33 9.01 4.41
N ASP A 35 6.93 9.94 5.14
CA ASP A 35 6.59 11.37 5.05
C ASP A 35 6.76 11.96 3.64
N ASN A 36 7.51 11.28 2.76
CA ASN A 36 7.79 11.76 1.40
C ASN A 36 7.51 10.72 0.30
N SER A 37 7.02 9.52 0.62
CA SER A 37 6.78 8.50 -0.42
C SER A 37 5.68 7.50 -0.09
N ILE A 38 5.08 6.95 -1.14
CA ILE A 38 4.12 5.84 -1.06
C ILE A 38 4.64 4.70 -1.91
N SER A 39 4.82 3.52 -1.33
CA SER A 39 5.17 2.31 -2.07
C SER A 39 3.93 1.46 -2.28
N ILE A 40 3.74 1.00 -3.51
CA ILE A 40 2.65 0.12 -3.92
C ILE A 40 3.19 -1.18 -4.54
N SER A 41 2.41 -2.25 -4.42
CA SER A 41 2.63 -3.51 -5.14
C SER A 41 1.33 -4.05 -5.72
N TRP A 42 1.41 -4.86 -6.77
CA TRP A 42 0.25 -5.47 -7.41
C TRP A 42 0.58 -6.88 -7.90
N LEU A 43 -0.47 -7.65 -8.21
CA LEU A 43 -0.31 -8.93 -8.91
C LEU A 43 -0.23 -8.70 -10.42
N PRO A 44 0.62 -9.44 -11.16
CA PRO A 44 0.68 -9.35 -12.62
C PRO A 44 -0.65 -9.76 -13.26
N SER A 45 -0.88 -9.34 -14.50
CA SER A 45 -2.08 -9.76 -15.24
C SER A 45 -2.06 -11.26 -15.52
N ILE A 46 -3.21 -11.91 -15.33
CA ILE A 46 -3.35 -13.36 -15.56
C ILE A 46 -3.24 -13.71 -17.05
N LYS A 47 -3.75 -12.84 -17.93
CA LYS A 47 -3.66 -13.02 -19.39
C LYS A 47 -2.77 -11.93 -19.99
N SER A 48 -1.69 -12.36 -20.64
CA SER A 48 -0.76 -11.46 -21.34
C SER A 48 -1.27 -11.02 -22.71
N GLY A 49 -2.19 -11.76 -23.32
CA GLY A 49 -2.73 -11.45 -24.64
C GLY A 49 -1.94 -12.14 -25.75
N ALA A 50 -1.57 -11.40 -26.81
CA ALA A 50 -0.86 -11.97 -27.97
C ALA A 50 0.67 -12.02 -27.83
N SER A 51 1.24 -11.32 -26.83
CA SER A 51 2.66 -11.44 -26.46
C SER A 51 2.84 -11.23 -24.95
N ASP A 52 4.06 -11.51 -24.47
CA ASP A 52 4.38 -11.40 -23.05
C ASP A 52 4.29 -9.97 -22.54
N ILE A 53 3.93 -9.84 -21.26
CA ILE A 53 3.89 -8.54 -20.59
C ILE A 53 5.32 -8.01 -20.48
N ASN A 54 5.56 -6.84 -21.05
CA ASN A 54 6.88 -6.21 -21.10
C ASN A 54 6.97 -4.96 -20.20
N GLY A 55 5.90 -4.62 -19.48
CA GLY A 55 5.90 -3.62 -18.43
C GLY A 55 4.51 -3.17 -17.99
N TYR A 56 4.50 -2.13 -17.15
CA TYR A 56 3.32 -1.57 -16.53
C TYR A 56 3.32 -0.05 -16.61
N LEU A 57 2.13 0.53 -16.79
CA LEU A 57 1.88 1.96 -16.70
C LEU A 57 1.06 2.22 -15.45
N ILE A 58 1.46 3.23 -14.68
CA ILE A 58 0.79 3.63 -13.44
C ILE A 58 0.20 5.00 -13.66
N GLU A 59 -1.04 5.18 -13.22
CA GLU A 59 -1.64 6.50 -13.08
C GLU A 59 -1.97 6.76 -11.62
N VAL A 60 -1.78 8.00 -11.19
CA VAL A 60 -2.07 8.48 -9.84
C VAL A 60 -3.14 9.57 -9.90
N PHE A 61 -4.10 9.49 -8.99
CA PHE A 61 -5.05 10.56 -8.73
C PHE A 61 -4.75 11.14 -7.35
N SER A 62 -4.80 12.46 -7.20
CA SER A 62 -4.68 13.12 -5.91
C SER A 62 -5.73 14.19 -5.69
N THR A 63 -6.09 14.44 -4.43
CA THR A 63 -7.19 15.35 -4.08
C THR A 63 -6.88 16.84 -4.27
N ASP A 64 -5.61 17.22 -4.34
CA ASP A 64 -5.17 18.59 -4.69
C ASP A 64 -5.14 18.83 -6.20
N MET A 65 -5.13 17.77 -7.00
CA MET A 65 -5.05 17.89 -8.45
C MET A 65 -6.45 18.10 -9.03
N ALA A 66 -6.68 19.31 -9.54
CA ALA A 66 -7.90 19.63 -10.31
C ALA A 66 -8.04 18.83 -11.62
N LYS A 67 -6.97 18.14 -12.06
CA LYS A 67 -6.83 17.52 -13.40
C LYS A 67 -6.69 16.00 -13.34
N GLY A 68 -7.71 15.29 -12.85
CA GLY A 68 -7.89 13.85 -13.11
C GLY A 68 -6.67 12.96 -12.79
N TRP A 69 -6.56 11.83 -13.50
CA TRP A 69 -5.47 10.86 -13.36
C TRP A 69 -4.22 11.35 -14.09
N ILE A 70 -3.06 11.27 -13.43
CA ILE A 70 -1.75 11.63 -13.99
C ILE A 70 -0.93 10.37 -14.23
N PRO A 71 -0.44 10.12 -15.46
CA PRO A 71 0.44 9.00 -15.73
C PRO A 71 1.85 9.25 -15.19
N ILE A 72 2.46 8.20 -14.65
CA ILE A 72 3.91 8.15 -14.44
C ILE A 72 4.58 8.10 -15.83
N PRO A 73 5.56 8.97 -16.11
CA PRO A 73 6.03 9.21 -17.49
C PRO A 73 6.93 8.10 -18.06
N TYR A 74 7.05 6.97 -17.37
CA TYR A 74 7.91 5.86 -17.78
C TYR A 74 7.30 4.51 -17.43
N LYS A 75 7.71 3.49 -18.19
CA LYS A 75 7.29 2.11 -18.02
C LYS A 75 7.99 1.46 -16.82
N ILE A 76 7.23 0.72 -16.03
CA ILE A 76 7.73 -0.04 -14.88
C ILE A 76 7.85 -1.52 -15.27
N SER A 77 9.01 -2.14 -15.07
CA SER A 77 9.23 -3.56 -15.38
C SER A 77 8.86 -4.51 -14.22
N SER A 78 8.84 -4.00 -12.99
CA SER A 78 8.46 -4.72 -11.78
C SER A 78 6.96 -4.66 -11.50
N THR A 79 6.50 -5.46 -10.53
CA THR A 79 5.13 -5.42 -9.98
C THR A 79 5.03 -4.60 -8.69
N SER A 80 5.90 -3.60 -8.57
CA SER A 80 5.98 -2.67 -7.46
C SER A 80 6.54 -1.33 -7.92
N TYR A 81 6.15 -0.26 -7.22
CA TYR A 81 6.58 1.10 -7.52
C TYR A 81 6.53 1.98 -6.28
N THR A 82 7.46 2.93 -6.17
CA THR A 82 7.47 3.95 -5.10
C THR A 82 7.22 5.31 -5.71
N PHE A 83 6.07 5.91 -5.38
CA PHE A 83 5.70 7.25 -5.76
C PHE A 83 6.30 8.27 -4.79
N SER A 84 7.04 9.23 -5.32
CA SER A 84 7.73 10.28 -4.58
C SER A 84 8.02 11.46 -5.52
N PRO A 85 7.99 12.72 -5.05
CA PRO A 85 7.60 13.13 -3.70
C PRO A 85 6.08 13.13 -3.50
N VAL A 86 5.63 13.18 -2.25
CA VAL A 86 4.22 13.30 -1.85
C VAL A 86 4.03 14.54 -0.98
N THR A 87 2.81 15.05 -0.94
CA THR A 87 2.43 16.21 -0.13
C THR A 87 1.56 15.75 1.04
N SER A 88 1.84 16.23 2.25
CA SER A 88 0.99 16.01 3.42
C SER A 88 -0.43 16.53 3.19
N ASP A 89 -1.38 15.89 3.85
CA ASP A 89 -2.83 16.13 3.80
C ASP A 89 -3.48 15.91 2.41
N ILE A 90 -2.74 15.35 1.46
CA ILE A 90 -3.25 14.96 0.14
C ILE A 90 -3.50 13.46 0.10
N ALA A 91 -4.69 13.06 -0.35
CA ALA A 91 -5.01 11.67 -0.58
C ALA A 91 -4.58 11.24 -1.99
N TYR A 92 -3.86 10.14 -2.10
CA TYR A 92 -3.39 9.56 -3.36
C TYR A 92 -4.08 8.21 -3.63
N THR A 93 -4.45 7.97 -4.89
CA THR A 93 -5.02 6.70 -5.36
C THR A 93 -4.31 6.26 -6.63
N PHE A 94 -4.09 4.96 -6.82
CA PHE A 94 -3.30 4.43 -7.94
C PHE A 94 -4.11 3.43 -8.78
N ILE A 95 -3.90 3.45 -10.09
CA ILE A 95 -4.31 2.37 -11.02
C ILE A 95 -3.12 1.94 -11.86
N VAL A 96 -3.14 0.68 -12.28
CA VAL A 96 -2.06 0.07 -13.05
C VAL A 96 -2.63 -0.61 -14.29
N ARG A 97 -1.95 -0.47 -15.43
CA ARG A 97 -2.20 -1.23 -16.66
C ARG A 97 -0.97 -2.03 -17.03
N ALA A 98 -1.17 -3.26 -17.51
CA ALA A 98 -0.09 -4.03 -18.13
C ALA A 98 0.05 -3.66 -19.61
N GLU A 99 1.26 -3.76 -20.13
CA GLU A 99 1.61 -3.52 -21.52
C GLU A 99 2.32 -4.74 -22.10
N ASN A 100 1.96 -5.08 -23.33
CA ASN A 100 2.68 -6.03 -24.18
C ASN A 100 3.01 -5.36 -25.53
N ASP A 101 3.55 -6.11 -26.49
CA ASP A 101 3.95 -5.53 -27.80
C ASP A 101 2.75 -5.11 -28.66
N GLN A 102 1.54 -5.55 -28.32
CA GLN A 102 0.32 -5.07 -28.97
C GLN A 102 -0.18 -3.75 -28.36
N GLY A 103 0.20 -3.47 -27.11
CA GLY A 103 -0.08 -2.22 -26.43
C GLY A 103 -0.58 -2.41 -25.01
N VAL A 104 -1.30 -1.39 -24.52
CA VAL A 104 -1.73 -1.27 -23.13
C VAL A 104 -3.10 -1.92 -22.92
N GLY A 105 -3.19 -2.77 -21.90
CA GLY A 105 -4.42 -3.42 -21.47
C GLY A 105 -5.37 -2.53 -20.68
N ILE A 106 -6.44 -3.14 -20.18
CA ILE A 106 -7.43 -2.46 -19.32
C ILE A 106 -6.86 -2.17 -17.92
N PRO A 107 -7.34 -1.10 -17.23
CA PRO A 107 -6.85 -0.77 -15.90
C PRO A 107 -7.24 -1.79 -14.83
N SER A 108 -6.41 -1.87 -13.80
CA SER A 108 -6.75 -2.48 -12.52
C SER A 108 -7.94 -1.75 -11.85
N LEU A 109 -8.45 -2.33 -10.77
CA LEU A 109 -9.20 -1.55 -9.79
C LEU A 109 -8.29 -0.48 -9.17
N MET A 110 -8.90 0.60 -8.70
CA MET A 110 -8.23 1.64 -7.92
C MET A 110 -7.70 1.05 -6.62
N SER A 111 -6.51 1.48 -6.19
CA SER A 111 -6.03 1.23 -4.83
C SER A 111 -6.98 1.82 -3.79
N ASP A 112 -6.81 1.46 -2.54
CA ASP A 112 -7.40 2.27 -1.46
C ASP A 112 -6.69 3.64 -1.41
N PRO A 113 -7.40 4.72 -1.09
CA PRO A 113 -6.80 6.04 -0.98
C PRO A 113 -5.90 6.10 0.25
N VAL A 114 -4.75 6.77 0.13
CA VAL A 114 -3.80 6.98 1.24
C VAL A 114 -3.50 8.47 1.40
N THR A 115 -3.63 8.99 2.62
CA THR A 115 -3.30 10.39 2.95
C THR A 115 -2.05 10.41 3.82
N ILE A 116 -1.07 11.23 3.43
CA ILE A 116 0.17 11.47 4.18
C ILE A 116 -0.11 12.54 5.23
N GLY A 117 0.40 12.42 6.46
CA GLY A 117 0.20 13.44 7.50
C GLY A 117 -1.13 13.39 8.27
N ARG A 118 -2.17 12.70 7.75
CA ARG A 118 -3.14 12.06 8.63
C ARG A 118 -2.47 10.83 9.19
N ASP A 119 -1.84 11.02 10.34
CA ASP A 119 -1.58 10.01 11.34
C ASP A 119 -2.22 8.65 10.98
N ILE A 120 -1.45 7.76 10.35
CA ILE A 120 -1.74 6.33 10.46
C ILE A 120 -1.34 5.94 11.88
N ASN A 121 -2.07 6.49 12.86
CA ASN A 121 -1.89 6.34 14.30
C ASN A 121 -0.49 5.85 14.70
N HIS A 122 0.50 6.71 14.53
CA HIS A 122 1.65 6.77 15.43
C HIS A 122 1.46 8.02 16.30
N GLY A 123 0.27 8.17 16.91
CA GLY A 123 -0.11 9.40 17.62
C GLY A 123 -1.29 9.32 18.58
N GLU A 124 -1.88 8.15 18.82
CA GLU A 124 -2.06 7.78 20.23
C GLU A 124 -0.76 7.09 20.60
N ASP A 125 0.19 7.84 21.16
CA ASP A 125 1.33 7.23 21.85
C ASP A 125 0.74 6.23 22.83
N ILE A 126 0.78 4.93 22.49
CA ILE A 126 0.43 3.89 23.44
C ILE A 126 1.47 4.05 24.54
N ASN A 127 1.08 4.70 25.62
CA ASN A 127 1.96 4.89 26.76
C ASN A 127 2.12 3.54 27.45
N LEU A 128 3.15 2.81 27.04
CA LEU A 128 3.47 1.49 27.55
C LEU A 128 4.25 1.55 28.87
N SER A 129 4.52 2.74 29.43
CA SER A 129 5.26 2.87 30.70
C SER A 129 4.59 2.17 31.88
N GLU A 130 3.28 1.88 31.77
CA GLU A 130 2.53 1.17 32.81
C GLU A 130 2.40 -0.35 32.54
N ALA A 131 3.03 -0.90 31.50
CA ALA A 131 3.02 -2.33 31.24
C ALA A 131 3.75 -3.11 32.36
N GLN A 132 3.11 -4.14 32.90
CA GLN A 132 3.62 -4.94 34.02
C GLN A 132 3.71 -6.43 33.65
N ALA A 133 4.76 -7.10 34.13
CA ALA A 133 4.89 -8.54 34.07
C ALA A 133 4.87 -9.14 35.48
N THR A 134 4.23 -10.30 35.67
CA THR A 134 4.16 -10.97 36.98
C THR A 134 4.98 -12.26 36.94
N LEU A 135 5.86 -12.41 37.93
CA LEU A 135 6.61 -13.65 38.16
C LEU A 135 5.72 -14.70 38.80
N SER A 136 6.10 -15.98 38.70
CA SER A 136 5.47 -17.10 39.42
C SER A 136 5.39 -16.92 40.95
N SER A 137 6.21 -16.02 41.51
CA SER A 137 6.15 -15.61 42.91
C SER A 137 5.02 -14.62 43.24
N GLY A 138 4.27 -14.16 42.22
CA GLY A 138 3.31 -13.07 42.33
C GLY A 138 3.94 -11.67 42.38
N SER A 139 5.28 -11.57 42.28
CA SER A 139 5.97 -10.28 42.24
C SER A 139 5.82 -9.60 40.89
N VAL A 140 5.54 -8.30 40.90
CA VAL A 140 5.42 -7.46 39.71
C VAL A 140 6.79 -6.92 39.31
N VAL A 141 7.11 -7.00 38.02
CA VAL A 141 8.38 -6.55 37.42
C VAL A 141 8.13 -5.31 36.57
N ASN A 142 8.97 -4.30 36.78
CA ASN A 142 8.93 -3.06 36.01
C ASN A 142 9.45 -3.26 34.60
N LEU A 143 8.84 -2.55 33.65
CA LEU A 143 9.30 -2.46 32.28
C LEU A 143 10.62 -1.68 32.20
N LEU A 144 11.61 -2.25 31.52
CA LEU A 144 12.88 -1.58 31.24
C LEU A 144 12.81 -0.76 29.95
N GLU A 145 12.19 -1.32 28.92
CA GLU A 145 12.19 -0.74 27.58
C GLU A 145 10.91 -1.13 26.82
N ALA A 146 10.36 -0.15 26.08
CA ALA A 146 9.25 -0.34 25.15
C ALA A 146 9.55 0.41 23.85
N ASN A 147 9.97 -0.33 22.82
CA ASN A 147 10.34 0.25 21.53
C ASN A 147 9.51 -0.37 20.41
N ALA A 148 9.02 0.47 19.50
CA ALA A 148 8.50 -0.02 18.22
C ALA A 148 9.63 -0.74 17.46
N SER A 149 9.39 -1.97 17.01
CA SER A 149 10.33 -2.68 16.12
C SER A 149 10.06 -2.39 14.65
N ASP A 150 8.81 -2.10 14.32
CA ASP A 150 8.33 -1.69 12.99
C ASP A 150 6.94 -1.03 13.13
N SER A 151 6.27 -0.73 12.02
CA SER A 151 4.94 -0.11 11.98
C SER A 151 3.80 -1.00 12.48
N THR A 152 4.06 -2.25 12.84
CA THR A 152 3.05 -3.24 13.28
C THR A 152 3.39 -3.94 14.60
N SER A 153 4.61 -3.76 15.12
CA SER A 153 5.15 -4.55 16.22
C SER A 153 5.87 -3.68 17.25
N VAL A 154 5.68 -4.01 18.53
CA VAL A 154 6.37 -3.38 19.66
C VAL A 154 7.12 -4.45 20.46
N ARG A 155 8.36 -4.14 20.84
CA ARG A 155 9.20 -4.95 21.72
C ARG A 155 9.14 -4.39 23.14
N LEU A 156 8.81 -5.25 24.09
CA LEU A 156 8.84 -4.97 25.52
C LEU A 156 9.97 -5.78 26.18
N VAL A 157 10.73 -5.14 27.07
CA VAL A 157 11.86 -5.76 27.80
C VAL A 157 11.67 -5.55 29.30
N TRP A 158 11.82 -6.62 30.08
CA TRP A 158 11.73 -6.60 31.55
C TRP A 158 13.00 -7.16 32.17
N GLU A 159 13.36 -6.68 33.36
CA GLU A 159 14.47 -7.23 34.16
C GLU A 159 13.99 -8.40 35.01
N ILE A 160 14.37 -9.63 34.66
CA ILE A 160 14.07 -10.79 35.50
C ILE A 160 15.21 -10.99 36.49
N VAL A 161 14.95 -10.72 37.76
CA VAL A 161 15.90 -10.97 38.85
C VAL A 161 15.79 -12.43 39.31
N ASN A 162 16.92 -13.09 39.54
CA ASN A 162 17.02 -14.47 40.07
C ASN A 162 16.42 -15.60 39.20
N GLY A 163 16.32 -15.41 37.88
CA GLY A 163 15.99 -16.50 36.94
C GLY A 163 14.56 -17.07 37.09
N GLN A 164 13.65 -16.31 37.71
CA GLN A 164 12.25 -16.72 37.86
C GLN A 164 11.51 -16.69 36.51
N TYR A 165 10.68 -17.69 36.24
CA TYR A 165 9.86 -17.72 35.04
C TYR A 165 8.69 -16.73 35.14
N VAL A 166 8.45 -16.01 34.04
CA VAL A 166 7.26 -15.16 33.85
C VAL A 166 6.07 -16.06 33.58
N GLU A 167 5.04 -15.97 34.43
CA GLU A 167 3.81 -16.76 34.28
C GLU A 167 2.75 -16.07 33.43
N GLY A 168 2.85 -14.75 33.25
CA GLY A 168 1.92 -14.00 32.41
C GLY A 168 2.31 -12.54 32.22
N PHE A 169 1.70 -11.94 31.19
CA PHE A 169 1.80 -10.52 30.86
C PHE A 169 0.40 -9.89 30.86
N TYR A 170 0.31 -8.66 31.37
CA TYR A 170 -0.88 -7.82 31.23
C TYR A 170 -0.49 -6.55 30.48
N ILE A 171 -1.03 -6.38 29.29
CA ILE A 171 -0.81 -5.20 28.45
C ILE A 171 -2.16 -4.50 28.29
N TYR A 172 -2.23 -3.24 28.69
CA TYR A 172 -3.38 -2.40 28.39
C TYR A 172 -2.91 -1.17 27.61
N SER A 173 -3.67 -0.81 26.59
CA SER A 173 -3.52 0.47 25.90
C SER A 173 -4.45 1.48 26.53
N LYS A 174 -3.98 2.72 26.71
CA LYS A 174 -4.78 3.82 27.25
C LYS A 174 -4.62 5.04 26.35
N ASN A 175 -5.73 5.63 25.94
CA ASN A 175 -5.73 6.79 25.07
C ASN A 175 -5.45 8.03 25.91
N VAL A 176 -4.29 8.64 25.71
CA VAL A 176 -3.91 9.88 26.39
C VAL A 176 -4.29 11.06 25.50
N ASN A 177 -5.26 11.86 25.93
CA ASN A 177 -5.57 13.10 25.23
C ASN A 177 -4.40 14.09 25.39
N SER A 178 -4.27 15.03 24.46
CA SER A 178 -3.23 16.09 24.43
C SER A 178 -3.13 16.97 25.68
N ASN A 179 -4.04 16.84 26.65
CA ASN A 179 -4.08 17.56 27.92
C ASN A 179 -3.72 16.68 29.13
N GLY A 180 -3.24 15.45 28.92
CA GLY A 180 -2.85 14.52 30.00
C GLY A 180 -4.03 13.96 30.82
N THR A 181 -5.28 14.14 30.36
CA THR A 181 -6.47 13.60 31.04
C THR A 181 -6.94 12.29 30.41
N TYR A 182 -7.43 11.39 31.26
CA TYR A 182 -7.77 10.01 30.94
C TYR A 182 -9.26 9.83 30.61
N LYS A 183 -9.59 8.95 29.65
CA LYS A 183 -10.92 8.35 29.49
C LYS A 183 -10.85 6.85 29.75
#